data_AF-A0A349Z8E9-F1
#
_entry.id   AF-A0A349Z8E9-F1
#
_cell.length_a   1.000
_cell.length_b   1.000
_cell.length_c   1.000
_cell.angle_alpha   90.00
_cell.angle_beta   90.00
_cell.angle_gamma   90.00
#
_symmetry.space_group_name_H-M   'P 1'
#
loop_
_entity.id
_entity.type
_entity.pdbx_description
1 polymer ?
#
loop_
_entity_poly.entity_id
_entity_poly.type
_entity_poly.pdbx_seq_one_letter_code
_entity_poly.pdbx_strand_id
1 'polypeptide(L)'
;PGEATGTALARILWGEVNPSGRLPVTFYKNLDGFAPLDDYAMANRTYRYFEGDVLYPFGYGLGYSAMQYSNLQAPTKLASGEDLTLQVELSNLGEQAASQVTQVYVSMPDAPVDIPKLSLKGFTRTQIGAGEAQTVSLTLSADELVYINEQGQKVPYTGALDVYMGDGQPGFGKPEKVAHTRIQLQ
;
A
#
# COMPACT_ATOMS: atom_id res chain seq x y z
N PRO A 1 11.65 10.29 -17.25
CA PRO A 1 12.32 9.23 -18.05
C PRO A 1 13.60 9.78 -18.69
N GLY A 2 14.72 9.05 -18.64
CA GLY A 2 16.03 9.47 -19.18
C GLY A 2 16.24 9.10 -20.65
N GLU A 3 17.49 9.11 -21.13
CA GLU A 3 17.84 8.90 -22.54
C GLU A 3 17.40 7.55 -23.14
N ALA A 4 17.31 6.47 -22.34
CA ALA A 4 16.95 5.13 -22.80
C ALA A 4 15.42 4.84 -22.82
N THR A 5 14.58 5.88 -22.70
CA THR A 5 13.12 5.71 -22.53
C THR A 5 12.45 5.08 -23.75
N GLY A 6 12.86 5.45 -24.96
CA GLY A 6 12.27 4.90 -26.19
C GLY A 6 12.42 3.37 -26.24
N THR A 7 13.62 2.87 -25.91
CA THR A 7 13.89 1.44 -25.82
C THR A 7 13.06 0.77 -24.72
N ALA A 8 13.01 1.35 -23.52
CA ALA A 8 12.23 0.79 -22.42
C ALA A 8 10.73 0.69 -22.76
N LEU A 9 10.17 1.74 -23.39
CA LEU A 9 8.78 1.78 -23.79
C LEU A 9 8.48 0.74 -24.89
N ALA A 10 9.33 0.64 -25.91
CA ALA A 10 9.17 -0.37 -26.96
C ALA A 10 9.16 -1.78 -26.35
N ARG A 11 10.10 -2.10 -25.47
CA ARG A 11 10.16 -3.43 -24.83
C ARG A 11 8.92 -3.74 -23.99
N ILE A 12 8.32 -2.74 -23.33
CA ILE A 12 7.05 -2.90 -22.66
C ILE A 12 5.93 -3.15 -23.67
N LEU A 13 5.79 -2.29 -24.69
CA LEU A 13 4.70 -2.39 -25.69
C LEU A 13 4.72 -3.70 -26.47
N TRP A 14 5.91 -4.25 -26.75
CA TRP A 14 6.08 -5.54 -27.42
C TRP A 14 5.99 -6.75 -26.47
N GLY A 15 5.75 -6.54 -25.18
CA GLY A 15 5.62 -7.63 -24.21
C GLY A 15 6.95 -8.30 -23.83
N GLU A 16 8.09 -7.76 -24.25
CA GLU A 16 9.41 -8.27 -23.88
C GLU A 16 9.73 -8.07 -22.40
N VAL A 17 9.12 -7.05 -21.78
CA VAL A 17 9.24 -6.74 -20.36
C VAL A 17 7.86 -6.50 -19.77
N ASN A 18 7.56 -7.23 -18.69
CA ASN A 18 6.36 -7.03 -17.90
C ASN A 18 6.47 -5.71 -17.09
N PRO A 19 5.58 -4.71 -17.28
CA PRO A 19 5.65 -3.46 -16.55
C PRO A 19 5.40 -3.69 -15.06
N SER A 20 6.17 -2.99 -14.22
CA SER A 20 6.16 -3.15 -12.76
C SER A 20 6.16 -1.83 -11.99
N GLY A 21 5.88 -0.73 -12.70
CA GLY A 21 5.80 0.60 -12.12
C GLY A 21 4.57 0.75 -11.22
N ARG A 22 4.73 1.50 -10.12
CA ARG A 22 3.65 1.89 -9.21
C ARG A 22 3.64 3.41 -9.07
N LEU A 23 2.46 4.00 -9.01
CA LEU A 23 2.30 5.45 -8.90
C LEU A 23 2.75 5.94 -7.52
N PRO A 24 3.74 6.85 -7.44
CA PRO A 24 4.13 7.47 -6.18
C PRO A 24 3.26 8.69 -5.82
N VAL A 25 2.21 8.95 -6.60
CA VAL A 25 1.28 10.07 -6.42
C VAL A 25 -0.13 9.62 -6.79
N THR A 26 -1.14 10.30 -6.23
CA THR A 26 -2.55 10.10 -6.58
C THR A 26 -2.93 11.00 -7.76
N PHE A 27 -3.61 10.46 -8.74
CA PHE A 27 -4.24 11.21 -9.82
C PHE A 27 -5.72 11.39 -9.51
N TYR A 28 -6.13 12.63 -9.27
CA TYR A 28 -7.51 12.98 -8.93
C TYR A 28 -8.38 13.14 -10.19
N LYS A 29 -9.70 12.98 -10.05
CA LYS A 29 -10.63 13.15 -11.19
C LYS A 29 -10.74 14.61 -11.64
N ASN A 30 -10.71 15.54 -10.70
CA ASN A 30 -10.74 16.98 -10.92
C ASN A 30 -10.04 17.68 -9.73
N LEU A 31 -10.03 19.01 -9.75
CA LEU A 31 -9.47 19.84 -8.69
C LEU A 31 -10.55 20.42 -7.77
N ASP A 32 -11.81 20.00 -7.93
CA ASP A 32 -12.92 20.53 -7.14
C ASP A 32 -12.79 20.05 -5.69
N GLY A 33 -13.00 20.95 -4.73
CA GLY A 33 -12.89 20.63 -3.31
C GLY A 33 -11.46 20.53 -2.76
N PHE A 34 -10.44 20.85 -3.56
CA PHE A 34 -9.09 21.04 -3.03
C PHE A 34 -9.00 22.33 -2.23
N ALA A 35 -8.40 22.24 -1.05
CA ALA A 35 -8.15 23.41 -0.21
C ALA A 35 -7.19 24.40 -0.91
N PRO A 36 -7.33 25.70 -0.64
CA PRO A 36 -6.39 26.73 -1.08
C PRO A 36 -4.92 26.40 -0.75
N LEU A 37 -3.98 26.92 -1.53
CA LEU A 37 -2.54 26.63 -1.35
C LEU A 37 -1.97 27.12 -0.01
N ASP A 38 -2.58 28.15 0.57
CA ASP A 38 -2.23 28.75 1.86
C ASP A 38 -2.91 28.07 3.05
N ASP A 39 -3.81 27.10 2.80
CA ASP A 39 -4.29 26.20 3.83
C ASP A 39 -3.24 25.12 4.10
N TYR A 40 -2.83 24.97 5.36
CA TYR A 40 -1.86 23.96 5.79
C TYR A 40 -2.52 22.75 6.47
N ALA A 41 -3.85 22.74 6.59
CA ALA A 41 -4.58 21.56 7.01
C ALA A 41 -4.37 20.42 6.00
N MET A 42 -4.30 19.19 6.51
CA MET A 42 -4.15 18.00 5.67
C MET A 42 -5.49 17.44 5.18
N ALA A 43 -6.60 17.99 5.66
CA ALA A 43 -7.94 17.58 5.26
C ALA A 43 -8.10 17.58 3.75
N ASN A 44 -8.65 16.50 3.21
CA ASN A 44 -8.85 16.28 1.78
C ASN A 44 -7.57 16.41 0.93
N ARG A 45 -6.39 16.09 1.47
CA ARG A 45 -5.11 16.08 0.74
C ARG A 45 -4.45 14.72 0.77
N THR A 46 -3.78 14.39 -0.33
CA THR A 46 -3.06 13.12 -0.52
C THR A 46 -3.97 11.89 -0.38
N TYR A 47 -3.49 10.69 -0.67
CA TYR A 47 -4.28 9.49 -0.40
C TYR A 47 -4.60 9.28 1.10
N ARG A 48 -3.83 9.92 2.00
CA ARG A 48 -3.91 9.76 3.45
C ARG A 48 -5.12 10.42 4.10
N TYR A 49 -5.70 11.44 3.46
CA TYR A 49 -6.83 12.21 3.99
C TYR A 49 -7.91 12.52 2.94
N PHE A 50 -7.66 12.29 1.65
CA PHE A 50 -8.61 12.58 0.58
C PHE A 50 -9.81 11.65 0.61
N GLU A 51 -11.02 12.19 0.72
CA GLU A 51 -12.27 11.41 0.84
C GLU A 51 -13.04 11.26 -0.47
N GLY A 52 -12.68 12.04 -1.50
CA GLY A 52 -13.34 12.00 -2.79
C GLY A 52 -12.91 10.82 -3.68
N ASP A 53 -13.44 10.84 -4.90
CA ASP A 53 -13.08 9.89 -5.94
C ASP A 53 -11.75 10.24 -6.61
N VAL A 54 -10.90 9.22 -6.81
CA VAL A 54 -9.63 9.36 -7.54
C VAL A 54 -9.70 8.62 -8.89
N LEU A 55 -8.92 9.09 -9.87
CA LEU A 55 -8.79 8.42 -11.16
C LEU A 55 -7.79 7.25 -11.07
N TYR A 56 -6.61 7.52 -10.50
CA TYR A 56 -5.63 6.49 -10.16
C TYR A 56 -5.13 6.71 -8.73
N PRO A 57 -5.33 5.74 -7.83
CA PRO A 57 -4.90 5.87 -6.44
C PRO A 57 -3.38 5.79 -6.31
N PHE A 58 -2.87 6.20 -5.15
CA PHE A 58 -1.46 6.01 -4.83
C PHE A 58 -1.13 4.50 -4.82
N GLY A 59 0.08 4.14 -5.25
CA GLY A 59 0.52 2.75 -5.32
C GLY A 59 -0.11 1.93 -6.45
N TYR A 60 -0.99 2.52 -7.28
CA TYR A 60 -1.60 1.85 -8.43
C TYR A 60 -0.56 1.53 -9.50
N GLY A 61 -0.74 0.39 -10.16
CA GLY A 61 0.05 -0.01 -11.32
C GLY A 61 -0.51 -1.30 -11.90
N LEU A 62 -0.23 -1.54 -13.17
CA LEU A 62 -0.63 -2.74 -13.87
C LEU A 62 0.62 -3.47 -14.37
N GLY A 63 0.50 -4.79 -14.44
CA GLY A 63 1.42 -5.69 -15.12
C GLY A 63 0.66 -6.54 -16.13
N TYR A 64 1.38 -7.30 -16.93
CA TYR A 64 0.82 -8.29 -17.86
C TYR A 64 0.39 -9.58 -17.19
N SER A 65 0.87 -9.85 -15.97
CA SER A 65 0.55 -11.07 -15.24
C SER A 65 -0.51 -10.84 -14.16
N ALA A 66 -1.44 -11.78 -14.03
CA ALA A 66 -2.48 -11.74 -13.02
C ALA A 66 -1.90 -12.17 -11.66
N MET A 67 -1.90 -11.24 -10.71
CA MET A 67 -1.42 -11.49 -9.34
C MET A 67 -2.59 -11.72 -8.40
N GLN A 68 -2.41 -12.65 -7.46
CA GLN A 68 -3.35 -12.94 -6.39
C GLN A 68 -2.63 -12.95 -5.04
N TYR A 69 -3.28 -12.38 -4.03
CA TYR A 69 -2.83 -12.42 -2.65
C TYR A 69 -3.79 -13.26 -1.81
N SER A 70 -3.26 -14.18 -1.02
CA SER A 70 -4.03 -15.09 -0.18
C SER A 70 -3.31 -15.35 1.15
N ASN A 71 -4.04 -15.97 2.10
CA ASN A 71 -3.47 -16.47 3.34
C ASN A 71 -2.60 -15.45 4.12
N LEU A 72 -3.14 -14.25 4.35
CA LEU A 72 -2.47 -13.24 5.18
C LEU A 72 -2.38 -13.72 6.64
N GLN A 73 -1.16 -13.96 7.09
CA GLN A 73 -0.81 -14.34 8.44
C GLN A 73 -0.30 -13.14 9.21
N ALA A 74 -0.95 -12.88 10.34
CA ALA A 74 -0.60 -11.83 11.29
C ALA A 74 -1.01 -12.29 12.69
N PRO A 75 -0.36 -11.81 13.75
CA PRO A 75 -0.86 -12.02 15.10
C PRO A 75 -2.24 -11.37 15.27
N THR A 76 -3.13 -11.97 16.06
CA THR A 76 -4.43 -11.37 16.39
C THR A 76 -4.31 -10.29 17.48
N LYS A 77 -3.24 -10.33 18.27
CA LYS A 77 -2.89 -9.35 19.29
C LYS A 77 -1.39 -9.06 19.25
N LEU A 78 -1.01 -7.81 19.48
CA LEU A 78 0.38 -7.36 19.54
C LEU A 78 0.54 -6.40 20.71
N ALA A 79 1.64 -6.48 21.47
CA ALA A 79 1.87 -5.48 22.51
C ALA A 79 2.28 -4.15 21.87
N SER A 80 1.82 -3.04 22.43
CA SER A 80 2.19 -1.71 21.95
C SER A 80 3.70 -1.49 22.11
N GLY A 81 4.35 -1.03 21.04
CA GLY A 81 5.80 -0.87 21.00
C GLY A 81 6.57 -2.11 20.53
N GLU A 82 5.89 -3.16 20.05
CA GLU A 82 6.53 -4.31 19.39
C GLU A 82 6.48 -4.22 17.86
N ASP A 83 7.43 -4.90 17.23
CA ASP A 83 7.48 -5.06 15.78
C ASP A 83 6.37 -6.01 15.28
N LEU A 84 5.70 -5.62 14.20
CA LEU A 84 4.65 -6.43 13.57
C LEU A 84 5.20 -7.14 12.34
N THR A 85 5.27 -8.48 12.38
CA THR A 85 5.61 -9.28 11.20
C THR A 85 4.35 -9.81 10.51
N LEU A 86 4.29 -9.62 9.20
CA LEU A 86 3.20 -10.02 8.31
C LEU A 86 3.73 -10.96 7.24
N GLN A 87 2.97 -11.99 6.91
CA GLN A 87 3.27 -12.88 5.78
C GLN A 87 2.03 -13.05 4.92
N VAL A 88 2.19 -13.00 3.61
CA VAL A 88 1.10 -13.25 2.65
C VAL A 88 1.61 -14.16 1.55
N GLU A 89 0.75 -15.02 1.03
CA GLU A 89 1.04 -15.79 -0.17
C GLU A 89 0.74 -14.93 -1.40
N LEU A 90 1.75 -14.75 -2.24
CA LEU A 90 1.66 -14.09 -3.54
C LEU A 90 1.74 -15.15 -4.62
N SER A 91 0.70 -15.24 -5.45
CA SER A 91 0.63 -16.15 -6.59
C SER A 91 0.61 -15.38 -7.91
N ASN A 92 1.45 -15.79 -8.86
CA ASN A 92 1.42 -15.33 -10.24
C ASN A 92 0.61 -16.32 -11.09
N LEU A 93 -0.63 -15.95 -11.39
CA LEU A 93 -1.57 -16.74 -12.20
C LEU A 93 -1.42 -16.46 -13.70
N GLY A 94 -0.45 -15.64 -14.11
CA GLY A 94 -0.17 -15.31 -15.50
C GLY A 94 0.83 -16.24 -16.18
N GLU A 95 0.99 -16.05 -17.49
CA GLU A 95 1.91 -16.83 -18.33
C GLU A 95 3.33 -16.25 -18.40
N GLN A 96 3.55 -15.06 -17.83
CA GLN A 96 4.84 -14.39 -17.83
C GLN A 96 5.35 -14.20 -16.40
N ALA A 97 6.67 -14.29 -16.23
CA ALA A 97 7.33 -13.82 -15.01
C ALA A 97 7.08 -12.32 -14.81
N ALA A 98 7.13 -11.87 -13.57
CA ALA A 98 6.83 -10.50 -13.22
C ALA A 98 7.62 -10.02 -12.00
N SER A 99 7.81 -8.71 -11.93
CA SER A 99 8.30 -8.03 -10.74
C SER A 99 7.13 -7.36 -10.04
N GLN A 100 6.74 -7.89 -8.87
CA GLN A 100 5.60 -7.43 -8.12
C GLN A 100 6.03 -6.56 -6.93
N VAL A 101 5.35 -5.44 -6.72
CA VAL A 101 5.57 -4.56 -5.56
C VAL A 101 4.42 -4.79 -4.57
N THR A 102 4.69 -5.56 -3.53
CA THR A 102 3.74 -5.78 -2.43
C THR A 102 3.83 -4.63 -1.45
N GLN A 103 2.69 -4.02 -1.14
CA GLN A 103 2.56 -2.83 -0.31
C GLN A 103 1.79 -3.16 0.96
N VAL A 104 2.20 -2.56 2.09
CA VAL A 104 1.54 -2.71 3.39
C VAL A 104 1.02 -1.35 3.84
N TYR A 105 -0.29 -1.26 4.01
CA TYR A 105 -0.98 -0.09 4.54
C TYR A 105 -1.58 -0.40 5.91
N VAL A 106 -1.61 0.61 6.77
CA VAL A 106 -2.27 0.53 8.08
C VAL A 106 -3.29 1.64 8.25
N SER A 107 -4.35 1.35 9.01
CA SER A 107 -5.32 2.31 9.52
C SER A 107 -5.49 2.11 11.04
N MET A 108 -5.62 3.23 11.75
CA MET A 108 -5.64 3.31 13.22
C MET A 108 -6.97 3.96 13.66
N PRO A 109 -8.12 3.28 13.52
CA PRO A 109 -9.45 3.85 13.73
C PRO A 109 -9.74 4.38 15.14
N ASP A 110 -9.04 3.87 16.16
CA ASP A 110 -9.26 4.23 17.57
C ASP A 110 -8.29 5.33 18.05
N ALA A 111 -7.56 5.97 17.14
CA ALA A 111 -6.64 7.04 17.51
C ALA A 111 -7.40 8.22 18.15
N PRO A 112 -6.87 8.82 19.25
CA PRO A 112 -7.59 9.84 20.01
C PRO A 112 -7.55 11.24 19.37
N VAL A 113 -6.88 11.37 18.23
CA VAL A 113 -6.65 12.63 17.51
C VAL A 113 -6.86 12.40 16.02
N ASP A 114 -7.10 13.47 15.26
CA ASP A 114 -7.21 13.37 13.81
C ASP A 114 -5.87 12.96 13.18
N ILE A 115 -5.91 11.87 12.43
CA ILE A 115 -4.73 11.22 11.83
C ILE A 115 -5.08 10.73 10.42
N PRO A 116 -4.09 10.39 9.59
CA PRO A 116 -4.30 9.73 8.32
C PRO A 116 -5.27 8.54 8.42
N LYS A 117 -6.30 8.52 7.58
CA LYS A 117 -7.21 7.37 7.48
C LYS A 117 -6.51 6.09 7.02
N LEU A 118 -5.38 6.26 6.32
CA LEU A 118 -4.57 5.19 5.78
C LEU A 118 -3.12 5.66 5.58
N SER A 119 -2.14 4.81 5.89
CA SER A 119 -0.73 5.11 5.65
C SER A 119 0.02 3.89 5.12
N LEU A 120 0.80 4.05 4.04
CA LEU A 120 1.79 3.07 3.62
C LEU A 120 2.89 2.99 4.68
N LYS A 121 3.18 1.78 5.19
CA LYS A 121 4.19 1.52 6.22
C LYS A 121 5.33 0.62 5.76
N GLY A 122 5.14 -0.09 4.66
CA GLY A 122 6.20 -0.90 4.08
C GLY A 122 5.86 -1.30 2.66
N PHE A 123 6.88 -1.63 1.89
CA PHE A 123 6.72 -2.29 0.60
C PHE A 123 7.96 -3.12 0.30
N THR A 124 7.78 -4.17 -0.49
CA THR A 124 8.89 -4.97 -1.01
C THR A 124 8.66 -5.30 -2.48
N ARG A 125 9.74 -5.57 -3.19
CA ARG A 125 9.71 -6.00 -4.59
C ARG A 125 10.13 -7.46 -4.67
N THR A 126 9.25 -8.29 -5.24
CA THR A 126 9.45 -9.72 -5.41
C THR A 126 9.49 -10.07 -6.89
N GLN A 127 10.48 -10.86 -7.31
CA GLN A 127 10.47 -11.49 -8.63
C GLN A 127 9.77 -12.83 -8.51
N ILE A 128 8.77 -13.06 -9.34
CA ILE A 128 7.97 -14.29 -9.30
C ILE A 128 7.79 -14.84 -10.72
N GLY A 129 8.08 -16.13 -10.90
CA GLY A 129 7.92 -16.83 -12.18
C GLY A 129 6.44 -16.99 -12.55
N ALA A 130 6.19 -17.37 -13.80
CA ALA A 130 4.84 -17.69 -14.27
C ALA A 130 4.30 -18.94 -13.56
N GLY A 131 3.06 -18.91 -13.06
CA GLY A 131 2.45 -20.02 -12.32
C GLY A 131 3.03 -20.28 -10.93
N GLU A 132 4.00 -19.47 -10.47
CA GLU A 132 4.62 -19.65 -9.16
C GLU A 132 3.80 -19.01 -8.03
N ALA A 133 3.96 -19.55 -6.82
CA ALA A 133 3.50 -18.97 -5.58
C ALA A 133 4.68 -18.80 -4.61
N GLN A 134 4.73 -17.67 -3.90
CA GLN A 134 5.79 -17.34 -2.95
C GLN A 134 5.22 -16.66 -1.72
N THR A 135 5.75 -17.01 -0.54
CA THR A 135 5.44 -16.28 0.70
C THR A 135 6.25 -15.00 0.76
N VAL A 136 5.57 -13.86 0.83
CA VAL A 136 6.17 -12.54 1.02
C VAL A 136 6.05 -12.15 2.47
N SER A 137 7.18 -11.84 3.11
CA SER A 137 7.25 -11.41 4.52
C SER A 137 7.68 -9.96 4.62
N LEU A 138 7.01 -9.18 5.48
CA LEU A 138 7.41 -7.82 5.85
C LEU A 138 7.25 -7.63 7.36
N THR A 139 8.23 -6.96 7.96
CA THR A 139 8.17 -6.53 9.36
C THR A 139 8.04 -5.02 9.41
N LEU A 140 6.97 -4.52 10.03
CA LEU A 140 6.81 -3.12 10.38
C LEU A 140 7.44 -2.93 11.76
N SER A 141 8.37 -1.98 11.89
CA SER A 141 8.94 -1.67 13.20
C SER A 141 7.90 -1.01 14.11
N ALA A 142 8.07 -1.14 15.42
CA ALA A 142 7.26 -0.45 16.42
C ALA A 142 7.15 1.06 16.17
N ASP A 143 8.24 1.69 15.70
CA ASP A 143 8.29 3.12 15.35
C ASP A 143 7.39 3.52 14.18
N GLU A 144 7.00 2.56 13.34
CA GLU A 144 6.02 2.75 12.28
C GLU A 144 4.57 2.59 12.78
N LEU A 145 4.36 2.01 13.97
CA LEU A 145 3.05 1.78 14.58
C LEU A 145 2.73 2.83 15.64
N VAL A 146 3.07 4.09 15.33
CA VAL A 146 2.83 5.26 16.18
C VAL A 146 1.91 6.26 15.48
N TYR A 147 1.23 7.08 16.27
CA TYR A 147 0.58 8.31 15.81
C TYR A 147 1.28 9.54 16.42
N ILE A 148 1.00 10.73 15.88
CA ILE A 148 1.52 11.99 16.42
C ILE A 148 0.39 12.66 17.21
N ASN A 149 0.64 12.94 18.50
CA ASN A 149 -0.34 13.65 19.33
C ASN A 149 -0.32 15.17 19.07
N GLU A 150 -1.23 15.92 19.70
CA GLU A 150 -1.34 17.38 19.55
C GLU A 150 -0.08 18.14 20.03
N GLN A 151 0.75 17.51 20.85
CA GLN A 151 2.04 18.06 21.31
C GLN A 151 3.19 17.75 20.35
N GLY A 152 2.91 17.12 19.21
CA GLY A 152 3.91 16.75 18.19
C GLY A 152 4.78 15.55 18.57
N GLN A 153 4.36 14.75 19.55
CA GLN A 153 5.11 13.59 20.05
C GLN A 153 4.66 12.31 19.36
N LYS A 154 5.61 11.43 19.05
CA LYS A 154 5.32 10.05 18.61
C LYS A 154 4.80 9.25 19.80
N VAL A 155 3.60 8.70 19.67
CA VAL A 155 2.96 7.88 20.70
C VAL A 155 2.68 6.49 20.12
N PRO A 156 3.16 5.40 20.75
CA PRO A 156 2.78 4.04 20.38
C PRO A 156 1.26 3.87 20.33
N TYR A 157 0.77 3.29 19.24
CA TYR A 157 -0.66 3.09 19.06
C TYR A 157 -1.19 1.94 19.93
N THR A 158 -2.40 2.11 20.45
CA THR A 158 -3.18 1.09 21.15
C THR A 158 -4.60 1.12 20.56
N GLY A 159 -5.25 -0.04 20.45
CA GLY A 159 -6.56 -0.15 19.79
C GLY A 159 -6.54 -1.11 18.60
N ALA A 160 -7.62 -1.10 17.83
CA ALA A 160 -7.74 -1.87 16.61
C ALA A 160 -6.82 -1.28 15.53
N LEU A 161 -5.98 -2.11 14.93
CA LEU A 161 -5.12 -1.78 13.80
C LEU A 161 -5.61 -2.58 12.58
N ASP A 162 -6.12 -1.89 11.57
CA ASP A 162 -6.43 -2.50 10.28
C ASP A 162 -5.16 -2.55 9.44
N VAL A 163 -4.85 -3.73 8.90
CA VAL A 163 -3.66 -3.97 8.10
C VAL A 163 -4.07 -4.53 6.74
N TYR A 164 -3.57 -3.90 5.69
CA TYR A 164 -3.82 -4.28 4.30
C TYR A 164 -2.50 -4.59 3.62
N MET A 165 -2.41 -5.75 2.96
CA MET A 165 -1.20 -6.19 2.27
C MET A 165 -1.54 -6.65 0.86
N GLY A 166 -0.94 -6.04 -0.17
CA GLY A 166 -1.26 -6.40 -1.54
C GLY A 166 -0.71 -5.49 -2.64
N ASP A 167 -1.42 -5.49 -3.77
CA ASP A 167 -1.06 -4.88 -5.05
C ASP A 167 -1.19 -3.35 -5.12
N GLY A 168 -1.72 -2.72 -4.06
CA GLY A 168 -1.99 -1.28 -4.03
C GLY A 168 -2.82 -0.86 -2.84
N GLN A 169 -3.28 0.39 -2.88
CA GLN A 169 -4.13 0.97 -1.84
C GLN A 169 -5.46 0.18 -1.71
N PRO A 170 -5.89 -0.20 -0.49
CA PRO A 170 -7.19 -0.85 -0.25
C PRO A 170 -8.36 0.04 -0.70
N GLY A 171 -9.46 -0.61 -1.09
CA GLY A 171 -10.64 0.06 -1.65
C GLY A 171 -10.54 0.33 -3.17
N PHE A 172 -9.40 0.03 -3.79
CA PHE A 172 -9.19 0.16 -5.22
C PHE A 172 -8.74 -1.15 -5.86
N GLY A 173 -9.26 -1.44 -7.05
CA GLY A 173 -9.00 -2.70 -7.74
C GLY A 173 -9.90 -3.84 -7.28
N LYS A 174 -9.49 -5.08 -7.60
CA LYS A 174 -10.29 -6.27 -7.27
C LYS A 174 -9.95 -6.78 -5.86
N PRO A 175 -10.92 -7.31 -5.09
CA PRO A 175 -10.70 -7.76 -3.71
C PRO A 175 -9.57 -8.78 -3.54
N GLU A 176 -9.38 -9.68 -4.51
CA GLU A 176 -8.35 -10.73 -4.48
C GLU A 176 -6.90 -10.20 -4.57
N LYS A 177 -6.72 -8.89 -4.78
CA LYS A 177 -5.41 -8.24 -4.89
C LYS A 177 -4.89 -7.64 -3.60
N VAL A 178 -5.72 -7.54 -2.56
CA VAL A 178 -5.34 -6.97 -1.27
C VAL A 178 -5.94 -7.81 -0.16
N ALA A 179 -5.09 -8.45 0.62
CA ALA A 179 -5.50 -9.15 1.83
C ALA A 179 -5.66 -8.16 2.98
N HIS A 180 -6.64 -8.41 3.85
CA HIS A 180 -6.96 -7.57 5.01
C HIS A 180 -7.02 -8.42 6.27
N THR A 181 -6.50 -7.87 7.37
CA THR A 181 -6.68 -8.40 8.72
C THR A 181 -6.77 -7.26 9.73
N ARG A 182 -7.32 -7.56 10.90
CA ARG A 182 -7.39 -6.63 12.02
C ARG A 182 -6.67 -7.21 13.22
N ILE A 183 -5.81 -6.40 13.82
CA ILE A 183 -4.95 -6.76 14.95
C ILE A 183 -5.32 -5.86 16.12
N GLN A 184 -5.38 -6.41 17.33
CA GLN A 184 -5.56 -5.61 18.53
C GLN A 184 -4.19 -5.26 19.13
N LEU A 185 -3.85 -3.96 19.19
CA LEU A 185 -2.67 -3.48 19.91
C LEU A 185 -3.07 -3.14 21.36
N GLN A 186 -2.31 -3.63 22.33
CA GLN A 186 -2.57 -3.50 23.78
C GLN A 186 -1.34 -3.06 24.55
#